data_AF-A0AAI9GV10-F1
#
_entry.id   AF-A0AAI9GV10-F1
#
_cell.length_a   1.000
_cell.length_b   1.000
_cell.length_c   1.000
_cell.angle_alpha   90.00
_cell.angle_beta   90.00
_cell.angle_gamma   90.00
#
_symmetry.space_group_name_H-M   'P 1'
#
loop_
_entity.id
_entity.type
_entity.pdbx_description
1 polymer ?
#
loop_
_entity_poly.entity_id
_entity_poly.type
_entity_poly.pdbx_seq_one_letter_code
_entity_poly.pdbx_strand_id
1 'polypeptide(L)'
;MDKIKTKRSERRLSRDLIEEGLRLVAERSEREEVHKDTAKRHASAIRGVIPALGVVKSKVVKPGVWVSLYTRSDATSTVISNMKFTAVIFEWAGQQDYEDSAFYAAVANAIRTALAVRG
;
A
#
# COMPACT_ATOMS: atom_id res chain seq x y z
N MET A 1 32.29 23.57 8.60
CA MET A 1 31.11 22.80 9.06
C MET A 1 29.99 23.04 8.06
N ASP A 2 29.89 22.16 7.07
CA ASP A 2 28.81 22.22 6.09
C ASP A 2 27.48 21.90 6.76
N LYS A 3 26.57 22.87 6.73
CA LYS A 3 25.17 22.66 7.08
C LYS A 3 24.60 21.73 6.01
N ILE A 4 24.37 20.47 6.36
CA ILE A 4 23.59 19.53 5.54
C ILE A 4 22.20 20.16 5.37
N LYS A 5 22.02 20.92 4.29
CA LYS A 5 20.72 21.40 3.84
C LYS A 5 20.00 20.18 3.29
N THR A 6 19.30 19.46 4.16
CA THR A 6 18.27 18.51 3.74
C THR A 6 17.35 19.26 2.78
N LYS A 7 17.44 18.90 1.50
CA LYS A 7 16.69 19.53 0.42
C LYS A 7 15.22 19.44 0.80
N ARG A 8 14.59 20.60 0.92
CA ARG A 8 13.14 20.82 1.10
C ARG A 8 12.28 20.17 -0.01
N SER A 9 12.89 19.44 -0.95
CA SER A 9 12.25 18.69 -2.04
C SER A 9 11.83 17.27 -1.65
N GLU A 10 12.14 16.75 -0.45
CA GLU A 10 11.53 15.52 0.08
C GLU A 10 10.13 15.76 0.69
N ARG A 11 9.44 16.81 0.24
CA ARG A 11 8.08 17.13 0.67
C ARG A 11 7.09 16.20 -0.03
N ARG A 12 6.66 15.16 0.70
CA ARG A 12 5.42 14.37 0.53
C ARG A 12 5.07 13.96 -0.91
N LEU A 13 5.37 12.71 -1.27
CA LEU A 13 4.65 11.96 -2.32
C LEU A 13 3.45 11.20 -1.71
N SER A 14 2.70 11.82 -0.79
CA SER A 14 1.75 11.07 0.06
C SER A 14 0.29 11.16 -0.37
N ARG A 15 -0.04 11.83 -1.49
CA ARG A 15 -1.39 11.82 -2.06
C ARG A 15 -1.49 10.81 -3.22
N ASP A 16 -0.42 10.72 -3.99
CA ASP A 16 -0.36 9.99 -5.25
C ASP A 16 -0.56 8.47 -5.07
N LEU A 17 0.07 7.84 -4.06
CA LEU A 17 -0.02 6.38 -3.92
C LEU A 17 -1.40 5.88 -3.45
N ILE A 18 -2.16 6.71 -2.74
CA ILE A 18 -3.53 6.36 -2.33
C ILE A 18 -4.46 6.45 -3.53
N GLU A 19 -4.37 7.54 -4.29
CA GLU A 19 -5.14 7.74 -5.52
C GLU A 19 -4.77 6.66 -6.56
N GLU A 20 -3.49 6.33 -6.67
CA GLU A 20 -2.99 5.24 -7.51
C GLU A 20 -3.52 3.88 -7.05
N GLY A 21 -3.50 3.58 -5.75
CA GLY A 21 -4.09 2.35 -5.22
C GLY A 21 -5.58 2.22 -5.56
N LEU A 22 -6.34 3.32 -5.54
CA LEU A 22 -7.75 3.34 -5.96
C LEU A 22 -7.90 3.16 -7.48
N ARG A 23 -7.01 3.78 -8.29
CA ARG A 23 -6.96 3.61 -9.74
C ARG A 23 -6.71 2.15 -10.12
N LEU A 24 -5.74 1.50 -9.46
CA LEU A 24 -5.41 0.08 -9.65
C LEU A 24 -6.60 -0.84 -9.30
N VAL A 25 -7.37 -0.53 -8.26
CA VAL A 25 -8.60 -1.27 -7.93
C VAL A 25 -9.63 -1.18 -9.07
N ALA A 26 -9.84 0.02 -9.62
CA ALA A 26 -10.76 0.22 -10.73
C ALA A 26 -10.29 -0.54 -11.99
N GLU A 27 -9.01 -0.39 -12.35
CA GLU A 27 -8.42 -1.03 -13.52
C GLU A 27 -8.46 -2.55 -13.44
N ARG A 28 -8.13 -3.12 -12.27
CA ARG A 28 -8.27 -4.56 -12.04
C ARG A 28 -9.72 -5.01 -12.15
N SER A 29 -10.66 -4.23 -11.61
CA SER A 29 -12.08 -4.57 -11.66
C SER A 29 -12.62 -4.65 -13.07
N GLU A 30 -12.13 -3.78 -13.96
CA GLU A 30 -12.49 -3.78 -15.38
C GLU A 30 -11.81 -4.94 -16.13
N ARG A 31 -10.52 -5.20 -15.87
CA ARG A 31 -9.75 -6.23 -16.59
C ARG A 31 -10.10 -7.67 -16.19
N GLU A 32 -10.40 -7.91 -14.92
CA GLU A 32 -10.67 -9.25 -14.38
C GLU A 32 -12.16 -9.48 -14.07
N GLU A 33 -13.04 -8.58 -14.49
CA GLU A 33 -14.49 -8.64 -14.22
C GLU A 33 -14.83 -8.85 -12.73
N VAL A 34 -14.03 -8.23 -11.84
CA VAL A 34 -14.22 -8.37 -10.38
C VAL A 34 -15.59 -7.83 -9.99
N HIS A 35 -16.34 -8.61 -9.21
CA HIS A 35 -17.65 -8.21 -8.70
C HIS A 35 -17.60 -6.87 -7.97
N LYS A 36 -18.60 -6.00 -8.21
CA LYS A 36 -18.64 -4.62 -7.68
C LYS A 36 -18.46 -4.55 -6.16
N ASP A 37 -19.02 -5.50 -5.42
CA ASP A 37 -18.87 -5.53 -3.95
C ASP A 37 -17.45 -5.90 -3.50
N THR A 38 -16.76 -6.74 -4.27
CA THR A 38 -15.35 -7.06 -4.03
C THR A 38 -14.47 -5.85 -4.35
N ALA A 39 -14.73 -5.13 -5.45
CA ALA A 39 -14.03 -3.88 -5.76
C ALA A 39 -14.24 -2.82 -4.67
N LYS A 40 -15.47 -2.67 -4.15
CA LYS A 40 -15.77 -1.79 -3.00
C LYS A 40 -14.96 -2.18 -1.75
N ARG A 41 -14.84 -3.48 -1.45
CA ARG A 41 -14.02 -3.98 -0.33
C ARG A 41 -12.54 -3.66 -0.52
N HIS A 42 -12.00 -3.87 -1.71
CA HIS A 42 -10.61 -3.51 -2.02
C HIS A 42 -10.37 -1.99 -1.89
N ALA A 43 -11.27 -1.17 -2.42
CA ALA A 43 -11.17 0.30 -2.28
C ALA A 43 -11.29 0.75 -0.82
N SER A 44 -12.14 0.09 -0.02
CA SER A 44 -12.23 0.33 1.43
C SER A 44 -10.93 -0.07 2.14
N ALA A 45 -10.32 -1.18 1.75
CA ALA A 45 -9.06 -1.65 2.30
C ALA A 45 -7.90 -0.66 2.04
N ILE A 46 -7.78 -0.13 0.81
CA ILE A 46 -6.81 0.92 0.48
C ILE A 46 -6.98 2.13 1.40
N ARG A 47 -8.22 2.59 1.61
CA ARG A 47 -8.52 3.70 2.52
C ARG A 47 -8.20 3.35 3.98
N GLY A 48 -8.42 2.10 4.37
CA GLY A 48 -8.12 1.59 5.71
C GLY A 48 -6.63 1.52 6.06
N VAL A 49 -5.73 1.61 5.07
CA VAL A 49 -4.27 1.60 5.28
C VAL A 49 -3.59 2.92 4.88
N ILE A 50 -4.35 4.01 4.74
CA ILE A 50 -3.84 5.36 4.48
C ILE A 50 -2.64 5.75 5.37
N PRO A 51 -2.60 5.43 6.69
CA PRO A 51 -1.44 5.79 7.50
C PRO A 51 -0.11 5.16 7.02
N ALA A 52 -0.15 3.99 6.39
CA ALA A 52 1.03 3.36 5.80
C ALA A 52 1.29 3.83 4.37
N LEU A 53 0.25 4.05 3.56
CA LEU A 53 0.40 4.54 2.18
C LEU A 53 0.79 6.02 2.10
N GLY A 54 0.41 6.81 3.11
CA GLY A 54 0.70 8.24 3.21
C GLY A 54 2.12 8.58 3.67
N VAL A 55 3.01 7.58 3.81
CA VAL A 55 4.44 7.83 4.06
C VAL A 55 5.18 8.10 2.75
N VAL A 56 6.47 8.47 2.81
CA VAL A 56 7.28 8.66 1.61
C VAL A 56 7.51 7.33 0.86
N LYS A 57 7.63 7.37 -0.49
CA LYS A 57 7.79 6.19 -1.38
C LYS A 57 8.87 5.20 -0.89
N SER A 58 10.00 5.70 -0.37
CA SER A 58 11.09 4.85 0.15
C SER A 58 10.77 4.14 1.48
N LYS A 59 9.74 4.57 2.21
CA LYS A 59 9.31 3.97 3.47
C LYS A 59 8.18 2.96 3.29
N VAL A 60 7.31 3.14 2.29
CA VAL A 60 6.16 2.21 2.08
C VAL A 60 6.61 0.80 1.71
N VAL A 61 7.81 0.65 1.12
CA VAL A 61 8.42 -0.66 0.84
C VAL A 61 9.09 -1.31 2.06
N LYS A 62 9.00 -0.69 3.25
CA LYS A 62 9.60 -1.23 4.48
C LYS A 62 8.53 -1.95 5.31
N PRO A 63 8.71 -3.24 5.65
CA PRO A 63 7.74 -4.00 6.47
C PRO A 63 7.39 -3.31 7.78
N GLY A 64 8.35 -2.63 8.44
CA GLY A 64 8.11 -1.96 9.72
C GLY A 64 7.03 -0.87 9.69
N VAL A 65 6.80 -0.21 8.55
CA VAL A 65 5.69 0.74 8.39
C VAL A 65 4.35 0.02 8.51
N TRP A 66 4.24 -1.15 7.89
CA TRP A 66 3.04 -1.98 7.89
C TRP A 66 2.79 -2.69 9.22
N VAL A 67 3.85 -3.16 9.88
CA VAL A 67 3.77 -3.73 11.25
C VAL A 67 3.14 -2.70 12.20
N SER A 68 3.55 -1.44 12.08
CA SER A 68 3.08 -0.38 12.97
C SER A 68 1.56 -0.17 12.95
N LEU A 69 0.88 -0.54 11.86
CA LEU A 69 -0.57 -0.39 11.73
C LEU A 69 -1.33 -1.28 12.71
N TYR A 70 -0.93 -2.54 12.84
CA TYR A 70 -1.65 -3.51 13.68
C TYR A 70 -1.12 -3.57 15.12
N THR A 71 0.09 -3.06 15.39
CA THR A 71 0.63 -2.99 16.76
C THR A 71 0.03 -1.82 17.55
N ARG A 72 -0.58 -0.85 16.87
CA ARG A 72 -1.11 0.39 17.47
C ARG A 72 -2.65 0.48 17.42
N SER A 73 -3.32 -0.58 16.98
CA SER A 73 -4.76 -0.56 16.70
C SER A 73 -5.52 -1.59 17.51
N ASP A 74 -6.53 -1.14 18.25
CA ASP A 74 -7.47 -2.00 18.97
C ASP A 74 -8.35 -2.84 18.01
N ALA A 75 -8.49 -2.41 16.76
CA ALA A 75 -9.21 -3.10 15.69
C ALA A 75 -8.26 -3.92 14.79
N THR A 76 -7.42 -4.73 15.43
CA THR A 76 -6.31 -5.41 14.79
C THR A 76 -6.71 -6.32 13.62
N SER A 77 -7.80 -7.08 13.73
CA SER A 77 -8.29 -8.00 12.69
C SER A 77 -8.71 -7.26 11.41
N THR A 78 -9.38 -6.11 11.55
CA THR A 78 -9.76 -5.23 10.44
C THR A 78 -8.53 -4.68 9.73
N VAL A 79 -7.53 -4.21 10.48
CA VAL A 79 -6.27 -3.71 9.91
C VAL A 79 -5.56 -4.81 9.11
N ILE A 80 -5.48 -6.02 9.65
CA ILE A 80 -4.87 -7.17 8.97
C ILE A 80 -5.62 -7.51 7.69
N SER A 81 -6.95 -7.52 7.73
CA SER A 81 -7.78 -7.76 6.55
C SER A 81 -7.53 -6.71 5.46
N ASN A 82 -7.50 -5.43 5.84
CA ASN A 82 -7.19 -4.34 4.92
C ASN A 82 -5.79 -4.46 4.31
N MET A 83 -4.80 -4.86 5.12
CA MET A 83 -3.44 -5.14 4.63
C MET A 83 -3.43 -6.28 3.62
N LYS A 84 -4.11 -7.39 3.89
CA LYS A 84 -4.20 -8.52 2.95
C LYS A 84 -4.80 -8.11 1.61
N PHE A 85 -5.94 -7.41 1.62
CA PHE A 85 -6.57 -6.93 0.39
C PHE A 85 -5.70 -5.92 -0.36
N THR A 86 -5.00 -5.03 0.36
CA THR A 86 -4.07 -4.08 -0.24
C THR A 86 -2.89 -4.79 -0.91
N ALA A 87 -2.33 -5.83 -0.27
CA ALA A 87 -1.25 -6.63 -0.84
C ALA A 87 -1.66 -7.28 -2.16
N VAL A 88 -2.89 -7.81 -2.25
CA VAL A 88 -3.42 -8.41 -3.49
C VAL A 88 -3.46 -7.41 -4.64
N ILE A 89 -3.86 -6.16 -4.38
CA ILE A 89 -3.91 -5.12 -5.42
C ILE A 89 -2.52 -4.75 -5.93
N PHE A 90 -1.57 -4.52 -5.01
CA PHE A 90 -0.20 -4.17 -5.41
C PHE A 90 0.56 -5.35 -6.01
N GLU A 91 0.27 -6.58 -5.62
CA GLU A 91 0.83 -7.78 -6.24
C GLU A 91 0.33 -7.91 -7.69
N TRP A 92 -0.97 -7.78 -7.90
CA TRP A 92 -1.57 -7.77 -9.23
C TRP A 92 -0.94 -6.69 -10.12
N ALA A 93 -0.81 -5.46 -9.59
CA ALA A 93 -0.21 -4.34 -10.31
C ALA A 93 1.28 -4.58 -10.62
N GLY A 94 2.00 -5.29 -9.74
CA GLY A 94 3.39 -5.67 -9.96
C GLY A 94 3.59 -6.75 -11.02
N GLN A 95 2.52 -7.41 -11.46
CA GLN A 95 2.54 -8.39 -12.55
C GLN A 95 2.13 -7.78 -13.90
N GLN A 96 1.72 -6.51 -13.93
CA GLN A 96 1.37 -5.79 -15.15
C GLN A 96 2.61 -5.11 -15.76
N ASP A 97 2.52 -4.76 -17.03
CA ASP A 97 3.57 -4.01 -17.75
C ASP A 97 3.51 -2.50 -17.47
N TYR A 98 3.53 -2.12 -16.19
CA TYR A 98 3.63 -0.73 -15.75
C TYR A 98 5.09 -0.34 -15.52
N GLU A 99 5.42 0.93 -15.74
CA GLU A 99 6.74 1.51 -15.38
C GLU A 99 7.07 1.29 -13.89
N ASP A 100 6.07 1.42 -13.02
CA ASP A 100 6.19 1.24 -11.57
C ASP A 100 5.91 -0.21 -11.08
N SER A 101 5.83 -1.21 -11.97
CA SER A 101 5.53 -2.61 -11.62
C SER A 101 6.41 -3.17 -10.50
N ALA A 102 7.74 -2.99 -10.61
CA ALA A 102 8.69 -3.43 -9.58
C ALA A 102 8.45 -2.75 -8.22
N PHE A 103 8.01 -1.50 -8.22
CA PHE A 103 7.66 -0.78 -7.00
C PHE A 103 6.39 -1.35 -6.37
N TYR A 104 5.35 -1.66 -7.15
CA TYR A 104 4.14 -2.29 -6.63
C TYR A 104 4.41 -3.68 -6.05
N ALA A 105 5.21 -4.50 -6.73
CA ALA A 105 5.65 -5.78 -6.21
C ALA A 105 6.40 -5.64 -4.86
N ALA A 106 7.28 -4.64 -4.74
CA ALA A 106 7.99 -4.35 -3.50
C ALA A 106 7.05 -3.94 -2.35
N VAL A 107 6.02 -3.14 -2.63
CA VAL A 107 4.98 -2.79 -1.65
C VAL A 107 4.22 -4.03 -1.20
N ALA A 108 3.76 -4.87 -2.13
CA ALA A 108 3.05 -6.12 -1.80
C ALA A 108 3.91 -7.05 -0.93
N ASN A 109 5.20 -7.19 -1.26
CA ASN A 109 6.14 -7.99 -0.48
C ASN A 109 6.35 -7.43 0.94
N ALA A 110 6.44 -6.11 1.07
CA ALA A 110 6.57 -5.45 2.38
C ALA A 110 5.36 -5.75 3.28
N ILE A 111 4.14 -5.70 2.71
CA ILE A 111 2.91 -6.03 3.43
C ILE A 111 2.90 -7.50 3.85
N ARG A 112 3.20 -8.43 2.93
CA ARG A 112 3.23 -9.87 3.21
C ARG A 112 4.26 -10.21 4.29
N THR A 113 5.45 -9.60 4.23
CA THR A 113 6.47 -9.75 5.26
C THR A 113 5.97 -9.26 6.62
N ALA A 114 5.30 -8.10 6.66
CA ALA A 114 4.73 -7.58 7.90
C ALA A 114 3.62 -8.47 8.47
N LEU A 115 2.83 -9.12 7.62
CA LEU A 115 1.81 -10.09 8.04
C LEU A 115 2.42 -11.39 8.56
N ALA A 116 3.53 -11.85 7.98
CA ALA A 116 4.22 -13.07 8.40
C ALA A 116 4.85 -12.95 9.79
N VAL A 117 5.31 -11.76 10.20
CA VAL A 117 5.86 -11.51 11.56
C VAL A 117 4.85 -11.76 12.68
N ARG A 118 3.55 -11.72 12.38
CA ARG A 118 2.48 -12.01 13.33
C ARG A 118 2.05 -13.49 13.31
N GLY A 119 2.44 -14.23 12.27
CA GLY A 119 2.05 -15.62 12.04
C GLY A 119 2.66 -16.59 13.03
#